data_AF-A0A1V5LM95-F1
#
_entry.id   AF-A0A1V5LM95-F1
#
_cell.length_a   1.000
_cell.length_b   1.000
_cell.length_c   1.000
_cell.angle_alpha   90.00
_cell.angle_beta   90.00
_cell.angle_gamma   90.00
#
_symmetry.space_group_name_H-M   'P 1'
#
loop_
_entity.id
_entity.type
_entity.pdbx_description
1 polymer ?
#
loop_
_entity_poly.entity_id
_entity_poly.type
_entity_poly.pdbx_seq_one_letter_code
_entity_poly.pdbx_strand_id
1 'polypeptide(L)'
;MQLGAQPTETAEKENASQSASIRHTQFKARIAPKSYLIVSSDICHEDEKSGSIYMSAEDLSKRIANTALATLFKQAKAYLYPIVEYIEVEGNAVKVVFKNAGRGLMAKGKPPVKGFALAGHDHQFFEAEAKIEGNTVFLESKYVRQPKFVRYGWGNNPKLTLFSLDGLPAMPYTNDR
;
A
#
# COMPACT_ATOMS: atom_id res chain seq x y z
N MET A 1 -5.49 -26.72 -18.42
CA MET A 1 -4.08 -26.43 -18.72
C MET A 1 -3.90 -24.93 -18.74
N GLN A 2 -3.20 -24.37 -17.75
CA GLN A 2 -2.96 -22.95 -17.61
C GLN A 2 -1.62 -22.66 -18.29
N LEU A 3 -1.66 -22.06 -19.48
CA LEU A 3 -0.46 -21.65 -20.22
C LEU A 3 0.23 -20.50 -19.45
N GLY A 4 1.20 -20.87 -18.62
CA GLY A 4 2.56 -20.32 -18.58
C GLY A 4 2.79 -18.81 -18.48
N ALA A 5 1.96 -18.02 -17.81
CA ALA A 5 2.38 -16.68 -17.39
C ALA A 5 3.12 -16.80 -16.06
N GLN A 6 4.44 -16.54 -16.06
CA GLN A 6 5.20 -16.36 -14.82
C GLN A 6 5.08 -14.90 -14.34
N PRO A 7 5.10 -14.64 -13.03
CA PRO A 7 5.28 -13.28 -12.52
C PRO A 7 6.52 -12.64 -13.14
N THR A 8 6.51 -11.33 -13.32
CA THR A 8 7.71 -10.62 -13.78
C THR A 8 8.83 -10.78 -12.74
N GLU A 9 10.09 -10.76 -13.18
CA GLU A 9 11.25 -10.89 -12.26
C GLU A 9 11.22 -9.84 -11.14
N THR A 10 10.70 -8.64 -11.44
CA THR A 10 10.45 -7.58 -10.46
C THR A 10 9.40 -8.00 -9.42
N ALA A 11 8.28 -8.59 -9.85
CA ALA A 11 7.24 -9.09 -8.96
C ALA A 11 7.75 -10.23 -8.06
N GLU A 12 8.60 -11.14 -8.58
CA GLU A 12 9.21 -12.20 -7.78
C GLU A 12 10.13 -11.65 -6.68
N LYS A 13 11.01 -10.69 -7.01
CA LYS A 13 11.88 -10.02 -6.03
C LYS A 13 11.08 -9.27 -4.98
N GLU A 14 10.01 -8.59 -5.39
CA GLU A 14 9.11 -7.90 -4.47
C GLU A 14 8.41 -8.90 -3.53
N ASN A 15 7.98 -10.05 -4.04
CA ASN A 15 7.29 -11.08 -3.26
C ASN A 15 8.14 -11.64 -2.11
N ALA A 16 9.47 -11.72 -2.28
CA ALA A 16 10.42 -12.20 -1.28
C ALA A 16 10.97 -11.09 -0.35
N SER A 17 10.42 -9.87 -0.40
CA SER A 17 10.96 -8.72 0.34
C SER A 17 10.95 -8.89 1.87
N GLN A 18 12.14 -8.87 2.48
CA GLN A 18 12.29 -8.83 3.94
C GLN A 18 11.79 -7.50 4.53
N SER A 19 12.09 -6.37 3.87
CA SER A 19 11.63 -5.06 4.31
C SER A 19 10.10 -4.95 4.32
N ALA A 20 9.41 -5.56 3.35
CA ALA A 20 7.95 -5.63 3.36
C ALA A 20 7.43 -6.45 4.55
N SER A 21 8.10 -7.55 4.89
CA SER A 21 7.76 -8.34 6.09
C SER A 21 7.90 -7.54 7.37
N ILE A 22 9.00 -6.78 7.53
CA ILE A 22 9.20 -5.91 8.71
C ILE A 22 8.14 -4.81 8.76
N ARG A 23 7.84 -4.15 7.64
CA ARG A 23 6.78 -3.14 7.55
C ARG A 23 5.41 -3.71 7.93
N HIS A 24 5.12 -4.95 7.51
CA HIS A 24 3.89 -5.64 7.89
C HIS A 24 3.82 -5.94 9.40
N THR A 25 4.93 -6.34 10.01
CA THR A 25 5.02 -6.50 11.47
C THR A 25 4.82 -5.18 12.22
N GLN A 26 5.43 -4.09 11.75
CA GLN A 26 5.21 -2.73 12.29
C GLN A 26 3.73 -2.32 12.16
N PHE A 27 3.10 -2.63 11.02
CA PHE A 27 1.67 -2.43 10.83
C PHE A 27 0.85 -3.20 11.86
N LYS A 28 1.12 -4.50 12.08
CA LYS A 28 0.41 -5.28 13.11
C LYS A 28 0.60 -4.69 14.51
N ALA A 29 1.80 -4.23 14.86
CA ALA A 29 2.11 -3.64 16.17
C ALA A 29 1.42 -2.29 16.44
N ARG A 30 0.95 -1.57 15.41
CA ARG A 30 0.34 -0.23 15.54
C ARG A 30 -0.89 -0.17 16.45
N ILE A 31 -1.52 -1.31 16.75
CA ILE A 31 -2.75 -1.39 17.56
C ILE A 31 -2.51 -1.08 19.04
N ALA A 32 -1.25 -1.00 19.48
CA ALA A 32 -0.90 -0.67 20.85
C ALA A 32 -1.45 0.73 21.24
N PRO A 33 -1.91 0.92 22.50
CA PRO A 33 -2.44 2.20 22.96
C PRO A 33 -1.46 3.36 22.71
N LYS A 34 -2.00 4.50 22.27
CA LYS A 34 -1.23 5.73 22.01
C LYS A 34 -0.03 5.53 21.06
N SER A 35 -0.10 4.54 20.19
CA SER A 35 0.92 4.26 19.17
C SER A 35 0.43 4.69 17.80
N TYR A 36 1.33 5.30 17.03
CA TYR A 36 1.02 5.80 15.68
C TYR A 36 2.10 5.33 14.72
N LEU A 37 1.67 4.73 13.61
CA LEU A 37 2.56 4.30 12.54
C LEU A 37 2.60 5.38 11.45
N ILE A 38 3.82 5.84 11.14
CA ILE A 38 4.08 6.81 10.08
C ILE A 38 4.62 6.05 8.87
N VAL A 39 3.96 6.22 7.72
CA VAL A 39 4.45 5.68 6.46
C VAL A 39 5.53 6.62 5.91
N SER A 40 6.64 6.06 5.46
CA SER A 40 7.73 6.81 4.82
C SER A 40 8.15 6.27 3.45
N SER A 41 7.59 5.13 3.02
CA SER A 41 8.01 4.49 1.76
C SER A 41 7.81 5.37 0.52
N ASP A 42 6.87 6.32 0.54
CA ASP A 42 6.61 7.26 -0.56
C ASP A 42 7.60 8.43 -0.63
N ILE A 43 8.35 8.68 0.45
CA ILE A 43 9.37 9.73 0.56
C ILE A 43 10.80 9.15 0.60
N CYS A 44 10.93 7.85 0.28
CA CYS A 44 12.19 7.17 0.02
C CYS A 44 12.48 7.24 -1.48
N HIS A 45 13.51 7.99 -1.85
CA HIS A 45 13.95 8.17 -3.22
C HIS A 45 15.21 7.34 -3.46
N GLU A 46 15.20 6.56 -4.53
CA GLU A 46 16.36 5.82 -4.99
C GLU A 46 17.11 6.66 -6.01
N ASP A 47 18.41 6.84 -5.80
CA ASP A 47 19.31 7.42 -6.79
C ASP A 47 19.66 6.35 -7.83
N GLU A 48 19.21 6.54 -9.07
CA GLU A 48 19.33 5.52 -10.13
C GLU A 48 20.79 5.18 -10.49
N LYS A 49 21.75 6.07 -10.19
CA LYS A 49 23.17 5.86 -10.53
C LYS A 49 23.91 5.04 -9.47
N SER A 50 23.66 5.36 -8.22
CA SER A 50 24.34 4.76 -7.07
C SER A 50 23.56 3.62 -6.42
N GLY A 51 22.25 3.49 -6.72
CA GLY A 51 21.35 2.57 -6.03
C GLY A 51 21.09 2.94 -4.57
N SER A 52 21.54 4.12 -4.13
CA SER A 52 21.38 4.56 -2.75
C SER A 52 19.95 5.05 -2.53
N ILE A 53 19.37 4.67 -1.39
CA ILE A 53 18.03 5.10 -0.98
C ILE A 53 18.18 6.21 0.06
N TYR A 54 17.57 7.36 -0.22
CA TYR A 54 17.53 8.52 0.66
C TYR A 54 16.10 8.87 1.01
N MET A 55 15.86 9.33 2.23
CA MET A 55 14.54 9.70 2.72
C MET A 55 14.48 11.19 2.99
N SER A 56 13.38 11.85 2.59
CA SER A 56 13.13 13.25 2.93
C SER A 56 12.96 13.43 4.45
N ALA A 57 14.01 13.91 5.12
CA ALA A 57 13.98 14.18 6.55
C ALA A 57 12.94 15.25 6.90
N GLU A 58 12.74 16.24 6.03
CA GLU A 58 11.76 17.30 6.21
C GLU A 58 10.33 16.75 6.18
N ASP A 59 9.98 15.94 5.18
CA ASP A 59 8.63 15.38 5.06
C ASP A 59 8.34 14.37 6.16
N LEU A 60 9.33 13.57 6.56
CA LEU A 60 9.20 12.68 7.71
C LEU A 60 8.94 13.49 8.98
N SER A 61 9.72 14.55 9.23
CA SER A 61 9.58 15.39 10.42
C SER A 61 8.22 16.08 10.47
N LYS A 62 7.71 16.56 9.33
CA LYS A 62 6.35 17.12 9.22
C LYS A 62 5.28 16.09 9.59
N ARG A 63 5.41 14.82 9.15
CA ARG A 63 4.47 13.74 9.50
C ARG A 63 4.50 13.41 11.00
N ILE A 64 5.69 13.36 11.59
CA ILE A 64 5.87 13.17 13.04
C ILE A 64 5.21 14.33 13.81
N ALA A 65 5.51 15.56 13.43
CA ALA A 65 4.94 16.75 14.06
C ALA A 65 3.41 16.78 13.94
N ASN A 66 2.85 16.53 12.75
CA ASN A 66 1.41 16.49 12.54
C ASN A 66 0.73 15.42 13.41
N THR A 67 1.37 14.27 13.61
CA THR A 67 0.88 13.22 14.51
C THR A 67 0.80 13.72 15.95
N ALA A 68 1.86 14.36 16.46
CA ALA A 68 1.86 14.93 17.81
C ALA A 68 0.81 16.04 17.95
N LEU A 69 0.75 16.97 16.97
CA LEU A 69 -0.20 18.08 16.95
C LEU A 69 -1.65 17.59 16.97
N ALA A 70 -1.99 16.57 16.18
CA ALA A 70 -3.35 16.03 16.15
C ALA A 70 -3.71 15.26 17.43
N THR A 71 -2.78 14.47 17.95
CA THR A 71 -3.10 13.48 18.99
C THR A 71 -2.98 14.05 20.40
N LEU A 72 -1.96 14.87 20.65
CA LEU A 72 -1.67 15.49 21.94
C LEU A 72 -2.30 16.89 22.04
N PHE A 73 -2.11 17.70 21.00
CA PHE A 73 -2.54 19.12 21.01
C PHE A 73 -3.91 19.36 20.36
N LYS A 74 -4.57 18.30 19.87
CA LYS A 74 -5.92 18.33 19.27
C LYS A 74 -6.06 19.32 18.11
N GLN A 75 -4.99 19.57 17.38
CA GLN A 75 -5.02 20.41 16.18
C GLN A 75 -5.53 19.61 14.98
N ALA A 76 -6.25 20.27 14.08
CA ALA A 76 -6.73 19.66 12.84
C ALA A 76 -5.58 19.45 11.84
N LYS A 77 -4.80 18.38 12.05
CA LYS A 77 -3.72 17.94 11.15
C LYS A 77 -4.00 16.52 10.65
N ALA A 78 -3.67 16.26 9.39
CA ALA A 78 -3.75 14.91 8.84
C ALA A 78 -2.66 14.03 9.47
N TYR A 79 -3.07 12.93 10.09
CA TYR A 79 -2.16 11.96 10.71
C TYR A 79 -2.61 10.49 10.55
N LEU A 80 -3.87 10.26 10.15
CA LEU A 80 -4.42 8.93 9.93
C LEU A 80 -4.25 8.57 8.45
N TYR A 81 -3.40 7.58 8.19
CA TYR A 81 -3.16 7.05 6.86
C TYR A 81 -4.30 6.11 6.43
N PRO A 82 -4.65 6.05 5.13
CA PRO A 82 -5.57 5.05 4.63
C PRO A 82 -5.08 3.64 4.94
N ILE A 83 -5.95 2.83 5.55
CA ILE A 83 -5.67 1.42 5.81
C ILE A 83 -6.83 0.58 5.33
N VAL A 84 -6.54 -0.61 4.81
CA VAL A 84 -7.57 -1.58 4.43
C VAL A 84 -8.42 -1.89 5.67
N GLU A 85 -9.73 -1.74 5.50
CA GLU A 85 -10.74 -2.07 6.50
C GLU A 85 -11.26 -3.49 6.25
N TYR A 86 -11.67 -3.78 5.02
CA TYR A 86 -12.06 -5.12 4.59
C TYR A 86 -11.85 -5.31 3.08
N ILE A 87 -11.92 -6.58 2.67
CA ILE A 87 -11.79 -7.02 1.28
C ILE A 87 -12.99 -7.92 0.97
N GLU A 88 -13.63 -7.66 -0.16
CA GLU A 88 -14.70 -8.48 -0.74
C GLU A 88 -14.22 -9.02 -2.09
N VAL A 89 -14.49 -10.30 -2.33
CA VAL A 89 -14.17 -10.96 -3.61
C VAL A 89 -15.48 -11.30 -4.32
N GLU A 90 -15.64 -10.80 -5.53
CA GLU A 90 -16.83 -10.99 -6.37
C GLU A 90 -16.40 -11.57 -7.71
N GLY A 91 -16.48 -12.90 -7.85
CA GLY A 91 -16.00 -13.59 -9.04
C GLY A 91 -14.48 -13.44 -9.22
N ASN A 92 -14.07 -12.71 -10.26
CA ASN A 92 -12.68 -12.39 -10.56
C ASN A 92 -12.27 -10.96 -10.16
N ALA A 93 -13.19 -10.17 -9.63
CA ALA A 93 -12.93 -8.81 -9.14
C ALA A 93 -12.75 -8.81 -7.62
N VAL A 94 -11.93 -7.88 -7.13
CA VAL A 94 -11.69 -7.67 -5.70
C VAL A 94 -12.00 -6.24 -5.35
N LYS A 95 -12.86 -6.04 -4.35
CA LYS A 95 -13.17 -4.74 -3.78
C LYS A 95 -12.40 -4.57 -2.47
N VAL A 96 -11.57 -3.54 -2.40
CA VAL A 96 -10.76 -3.20 -1.23
C VAL A 96 -11.25 -1.89 -0.65
N VAL A 97 -11.82 -1.93 0.55
CA VAL A 97 -12.37 -0.74 1.21
C VAL A 97 -11.36 -0.22 2.23
N PHE A 98 -11.10 1.09 2.20
CA PHE A 98 -10.17 1.75 3.09
C PHE A 98 -10.89 2.62 4.12
N LYS A 99 -10.44 2.54 5.38
CA LYS A 99 -10.76 3.55 6.39
C LYS A 99 -9.69 4.64 6.43
N ASN A 100 -9.94 5.70 7.20
CA ASN A 100 -9.09 6.91 7.27
C ASN A 100 -8.94 7.64 5.92
N ALA A 101 -9.93 7.48 5.04
CA ALA A 101 -9.97 8.13 3.74
C ALA A 101 -11.38 8.74 3.52
N GLY A 102 -11.91 9.44 4.53
CA GLY A 102 -13.30 9.93 4.52
C GLY A 102 -13.61 10.92 3.39
N ARG A 103 -12.60 11.64 2.90
CA ARG A 103 -12.72 12.50 1.71
C ARG A 103 -12.53 11.74 0.40
N GLY A 104 -12.06 10.51 0.46
CA GLY A 104 -11.74 9.66 -0.69
C GLY A 104 -10.25 9.45 -0.90
N LEU A 105 -9.95 8.64 -1.90
CA LEU A 105 -8.62 8.27 -2.37
C LEU A 105 -8.31 8.93 -3.71
N MET A 106 -7.02 9.02 -4.03
CA MET A 106 -6.51 9.49 -5.32
C MET A 106 -5.25 8.75 -5.73
N ALA A 107 -5.00 8.71 -7.04
CA ALA A 107 -3.72 8.31 -7.59
C ALA A 107 -2.78 9.52 -7.61
N LYS A 108 -1.67 9.48 -6.87
CA LYS A 108 -0.66 10.54 -6.87
C LYS A 108 0.45 10.21 -7.89
N GLY A 109 0.83 11.21 -8.68
CA GLY A 109 1.81 11.05 -9.76
C GLY A 109 1.12 10.90 -11.11
N LYS A 110 1.23 9.72 -11.74
CA LYS A 110 0.59 9.41 -13.02
C LYS A 110 -0.44 8.29 -12.84
N PRO A 111 -1.72 8.50 -13.18
CA PRO A 111 -2.70 7.42 -13.29
C PRO A 111 -2.24 6.34 -14.28
N PRO A 112 -2.63 5.07 -14.11
CA PRO A 112 -3.46 4.51 -13.03
C PRO A 112 -2.69 4.27 -11.71
N VAL A 113 -3.40 3.88 -10.65
CA VAL A 113 -2.76 3.41 -9.39
C VAL A 113 -1.95 2.15 -9.69
N LYS A 114 -0.75 2.06 -9.12
CA LYS A 114 0.18 0.94 -9.27
C LYS A 114 0.53 0.31 -7.92
N GLY A 115 1.10 -0.88 -7.97
CA GLY A 115 1.62 -1.61 -6.81
C GLY A 115 0.61 -2.53 -6.14
N PHE A 116 -0.54 -2.77 -6.77
CA PHE A 116 -1.46 -3.84 -6.40
C PHE A 116 -1.09 -5.14 -7.10
N ALA A 117 -1.16 -6.23 -6.36
CA ALA A 117 -1.02 -7.58 -6.91
C ALA A 117 -2.06 -8.52 -6.29
N LEU A 118 -2.58 -9.43 -7.11
CA LEU A 118 -3.53 -10.47 -6.72
C LEU A 118 -2.88 -11.84 -6.87
N ALA A 119 -3.26 -12.79 -6.01
CA ALA A 119 -2.90 -14.19 -6.16
C ALA A 119 -4.10 -15.09 -5.85
N GLY A 120 -4.13 -16.27 -6.47
CA GLY A 120 -5.08 -17.33 -6.16
C GLY A 120 -4.55 -18.24 -5.05
N HIS A 121 -5.03 -19.48 -5.03
CA HIS A 121 -4.57 -20.52 -4.10
C HIS A 121 -3.11 -20.95 -4.31
N ASP A 122 -2.55 -20.69 -5.49
CA ASP A 122 -1.17 -20.98 -5.86
C ASP A 122 -0.15 -20.00 -5.25
N HIS A 123 -0.61 -18.94 -4.59
CA HIS A 123 0.22 -17.84 -4.07
C HIS A 123 1.10 -17.15 -5.12
N GLN A 124 0.76 -17.30 -6.42
CA GLN A 124 1.46 -16.60 -7.48
C GLN A 124 0.83 -15.22 -7.67
N PHE A 125 1.59 -14.18 -7.30
CA PHE A 125 1.12 -12.80 -7.38
C PHE A 125 1.35 -12.22 -8.77
N PHE A 126 0.28 -11.71 -9.35
CA PHE A 126 0.28 -10.98 -10.62
C PHE A 126 -0.20 -9.55 -10.40
N GLU A 127 0.28 -8.61 -11.19
CA GLU A 127 -0.17 -7.22 -11.17
C GLU A 127 -1.69 -7.15 -11.40
N ALA A 128 -2.33 -6.20 -10.72
CA ALA A 128 -3.74 -5.93 -10.83
C ALA A 128 -4.01 -4.48 -11.26
N GLU A 129 -4.94 -4.33 -12.18
CA GLU A 129 -5.47 -3.03 -12.57
C GLU A 129 -6.35 -2.49 -11.44
N ALA A 130 -6.23 -1.20 -11.13
CA ALA A 130 -6.87 -0.59 -9.98
C ALA A 130 -7.72 0.63 -10.38
N LYS A 131 -8.99 0.62 -9.97
CA LYS A 131 -9.93 1.73 -10.15
C LYS A 131 -10.36 2.27 -8.78
N ILE A 132 -10.25 3.58 -8.59
CA ILE A 132 -10.66 4.26 -7.35
C ILE A 132 -12.10 4.75 -7.47
N GLU A 133 -12.92 4.48 -6.46
CA GLU A 133 -14.23 5.11 -6.27
C GLU A 133 -14.40 5.47 -4.78
N GLY A 134 -14.39 6.77 -4.46
CA GLY A 134 -14.45 7.23 -3.07
C GLY A 134 -13.28 6.70 -2.23
N ASN A 135 -13.58 5.95 -1.17
CA ASN A 135 -12.59 5.27 -0.31
C ASN A 135 -12.35 3.80 -0.70
N THR A 136 -12.83 3.37 -1.86
CA THR A 136 -12.77 1.99 -2.33
C THR A 136 -11.87 1.87 -3.55
N VAL A 137 -11.14 0.75 -3.63
CA VAL A 137 -10.36 0.37 -4.81
C VAL A 137 -10.89 -0.96 -5.34
N PHE A 138 -11.29 -0.97 -6.60
CA PHE A 138 -11.64 -2.18 -7.34
C PHE A 138 -10.42 -2.68 -8.09
N LEU A 139 -10.13 -3.97 -7.94
CA LEU A 139 -8.96 -4.63 -8.52
C LEU A 139 -9.38 -5.78 -9.41
N GLU A 140 -8.73 -5.90 -10.56
CA GLU A 140 -8.88 -7.04 -11.47
C GLU A 140 -7.52 -7.46 -12.00
N SER A 141 -7.34 -8.75 -12.27
CA SER A 141 -6.15 -9.28 -12.95
C SER A 141 -6.54 -10.29 -14.01
N LYS A 142 -6.07 -10.09 -15.24
CA LYS A 142 -6.27 -11.05 -16.35
C LYS A 142 -5.65 -12.43 -16.10
N TYR A 143 -4.73 -12.53 -15.14
CA TYR A 143 -4.01 -13.76 -14.82
C TYR A 143 -4.60 -14.52 -13.62
N VAL A 144 -5.44 -13.87 -12.80
CA VAL A 144 -5.96 -14.44 -11.56
C VAL A 144 -7.48 -14.53 -11.62
N ARG A 145 -7.99 -15.71 -11.98
CA ARG A 145 -9.43 -15.94 -12.13
C ARG A 145 -10.20 -16.08 -10.80
N GLN A 146 -9.51 -16.52 -9.76
CA GLN A 146 -10.07 -16.75 -8.43
C GLN A 146 -9.16 -16.08 -7.39
N PRO A 147 -9.22 -14.73 -7.27
CA PRO A 147 -8.34 -14.01 -6.37
C PRO A 147 -8.68 -14.34 -4.92
N LYS A 148 -7.64 -14.59 -4.13
CA LYS A 148 -7.73 -14.91 -2.70
C LYS A 148 -6.85 -13.99 -1.87
N PHE A 149 -5.70 -13.61 -2.40
CA PHE A 149 -4.75 -12.76 -1.72
C PHE A 149 -4.54 -11.45 -2.46
N VAL A 150 -4.36 -10.37 -1.70
CA VAL A 150 -4.13 -9.01 -2.16
C VAL A 150 -2.87 -8.49 -1.51
N ARG A 151 -1.99 -7.90 -2.31
CA ARG A 151 -0.85 -7.11 -1.85
C ARG A 151 -0.95 -5.69 -2.38
N TYR A 152 -0.56 -4.73 -1.56
CA TYR A 152 -0.34 -3.34 -1.97
C TYR A 152 1.00 -2.83 -1.43
N GLY A 153 1.83 -2.27 -2.30
CA GLY A 153 3.11 -1.68 -1.90
C GLY A 153 4.06 -2.71 -1.27
N TRP A 154 4.08 -3.93 -1.81
CA TRP A 154 4.95 -5.02 -1.37
C TRP A 154 6.27 -4.97 -2.13
N GLY A 155 7.40 -4.96 -1.43
CA GLY A 155 8.72 -4.74 -2.03
C GLY A 155 9.73 -4.09 -1.06
N ASN A 156 11.00 -4.03 -1.45
CA ASN A 156 12.04 -3.41 -0.61
C ASN A 156 11.91 -1.89 -0.55
N ASN A 157 11.66 -1.26 -1.70
CA ASN A 157 11.43 0.18 -1.85
C ASN A 157 10.25 0.44 -2.82
N PRO A 158 9.02 0.08 -2.43
CA PRO A 158 7.88 0.11 -3.33
C PRO A 158 7.44 1.55 -3.59
N LYS A 159 7.15 1.87 -4.85
CA LYS A 159 6.56 3.16 -5.23
C LYS A 159 5.08 3.17 -4.86
N LEU A 160 4.74 3.90 -3.79
CA LEU A 160 3.34 4.08 -3.39
C LEU A 160 2.67 5.15 -4.26
N THR A 161 1.49 4.83 -4.79
CA THR A 161 0.75 5.73 -5.69
C THR A 161 -0.70 5.97 -5.24
N LEU A 162 -1.22 5.19 -4.30
CA LEU A 162 -2.52 5.40 -3.68
C LEU A 162 -2.39 6.32 -2.46
N PHE A 163 -3.14 7.43 -2.45
CA PHE A 163 -3.12 8.43 -1.37
C PHE A 163 -4.55 8.79 -0.97
N SER A 164 -4.75 9.28 0.26
CA SER A 164 -5.97 10.01 0.62
C SER A 164 -5.99 11.38 -0.03
N LEU A 165 -7.17 11.98 -0.17
CA LEU A 165 -7.30 13.40 -0.51
C LEU A 165 -6.71 14.36 0.56
N ASP A 166 -6.34 13.85 1.74
CA ASP A 166 -5.60 14.59 2.76
C ASP A 166 -4.08 14.52 2.55
N GLY A 167 -3.61 13.89 1.46
CA GLY A 167 -2.22 13.88 1.04
C GLY A 167 -1.34 12.82 1.72
N LEU A 168 -1.92 11.85 2.42
CA LEU A 168 -1.19 10.75 3.06
C LEU A 168 -1.26 9.47 2.20
N PRO A 169 -0.14 8.73 2.03
CA PRO A 169 -0.13 7.48 1.27
C PRO A 169 -0.94 6.38 1.97
N ALA A 170 -1.57 5.49 1.22
CA ALA A 170 -2.14 4.28 1.79
C ALA A 170 -1.04 3.39 2.38
N MET A 171 -1.32 2.77 3.53
CA MET A 171 -0.38 1.85 4.16
C MET A 171 -0.21 0.59 3.29
N PRO A 172 1.03 0.11 3.10
CA PRO A 172 1.29 -1.20 2.52
C PRO A 172 0.49 -2.29 3.23
N TYR A 173 -0.01 -3.25 2.47
CA TYR A 173 -0.93 -4.26 2.97
C TYR A 173 -0.67 -5.62 2.33
N THR A 174 -0.90 -6.68 3.11
CA THR A 174 -1.09 -8.04 2.61
C THR A 174 -2.06 -8.81 3.52
N ASN A 175 -2.79 -9.77 2.95
CA ASN A 175 -3.63 -10.72 3.68
C ASN A 175 -3.14 -12.18 3.55
N ASP A 176 -1.92 -12.41 3.08
CA ASP A 176 -1.32 -13.74 2.94
C ASP A 176 -0.39 -14.14 4.11
N ARG A 177 -0.29 -13.32 5.18
CA ARG A 177 0.59 -13.50 6.34
C ARG A 177 0.01 -13.03 7.67
#